data_AF-A0A9J6GK37-F1
#
_entry.id   AF-A0A9J6GK37-F1
#
_cell.length_a   1.000
_cell.length_b   1.000
_cell.length_c   1.000
_cell.angle_alpha   90.00
_cell.angle_beta   90.00
_cell.angle_gamma   90.00
#
_symmetry.space_group_name_H-M   'P 1'
#
loop_
_entity.id
_entity.type
_entity.pdbx_description
1 polymer ?
#
loop_
_entity_poly.entity_id
_entity_poly.type
_entity_poly.pdbx_seq_one_letter_code
_entity_poly.pdbx_strand_id
1 'polypeptide(L)'
;MQTYLKDLKLRHSRLSRLYSTTADVHRARQSPSANPEVLRYERNRQLKAEENRSNQANLTPGDIDRFISYFQEMTSSETTRDIGSITSSPYLASLPQLPDEDFVRLVAPITLKELTESMKQVHKGKAPGVDGLPVEFYSTFWDLLGPFPMCSTK
;
A
#
# COMPACT_ATOMS: atom_id res chain seq x y z
N MET A 1 30.83 -25.31 -19.19
CA MET A 1 29.76 -24.51 -18.56
C MET A 1 28.36 -25.12 -18.71
N GLN A 2 27.92 -25.50 -19.92
CA GLN A 2 26.55 -26.04 -20.12
C GLN A 2 26.26 -27.37 -19.40
N THR A 3 27.27 -28.24 -19.26
CA THR A 3 27.17 -29.51 -18.52
C THR A 3 26.93 -29.28 -17.03
N TYR A 4 27.69 -28.36 -16.42
CA TYR A 4 27.51 -27.95 -15.03
C TYR A 4 26.12 -27.36 -14.75
N LEU A 5 25.62 -26.53 -15.67
CA LEU A 5 24.29 -25.91 -15.55
C LEU A 5 23.16 -26.94 -15.65
N LYS A 6 23.31 -27.96 -16.52
CA LYS A 6 22.39 -29.11 -16.58
C LYS A 6 22.41 -29.91 -15.26
N ASP A 7 23.60 -30.18 -14.74
CA ASP A 7 23.79 -30.93 -13.49
C ASP A 7 23.17 -30.20 -12.28
N LEU A 8 23.36 -28.88 -12.22
CA LEU A 8 22.77 -28.02 -11.19
C LEU A 8 21.24 -28.03 -11.25
N LYS A 9 20.65 -27.93 -12.45
CA LYS A 9 19.19 -28.01 -12.65
C LYS A 9 18.64 -29.38 -12.25
N LEU A 10 19.38 -30.45 -12.51
CA LEU A 10 18.98 -31.81 -12.18
C LEU A 10 19.07 -32.10 -10.67
N ARG A 11 20.06 -31.52 -9.98
CA ARG A 11 20.14 -31.55 -8.50
C ARG A 11 19.02 -30.73 -7.86
N HIS A 12 18.74 -29.54 -8.40
CA HIS A 12 17.65 -28.70 -7.92
C HIS A 12 16.28 -29.39 -8.07
N SER A 13 16.02 -30.04 -9.21
CA SER A 13 14.76 -30.77 -9.42
C SER A 13 14.62 -31.97 -8.50
N ARG A 14 15.71 -32.70 -8.20
CA ARG A 14 15.72 -33.79 -7.21
C ARG A 14 15.45 -33.28 -5.80
N LEU A 15 16.10 -32.19 -5.39
CA LEU A 15 15.86 -31.56 -4.09
C LEU A 15 14.41 -31.11 -3.98
N SER A 16 13.90 -30.36 -4.97
CA SER A 16 12.51 -29.90 -5.00
C SER A 16 11.50 -31.04 -4.89
N ARG A 17 11.75 -32.18 -5.57
CA ARG A 17 10.92 -33.38 -5.43
C ARG A 17 10.99 -33.99 -4.04
N LEU A 18 12.19 -34.16 -3.47
CA LEU A 18 12.38 -34.68 -2.11
C LEU A 18 11.64 -33.81 -1.08
N TYR A 19 11.71 -32.48 -1.22
CA TYR A 19 11.00 -31.53 -0.37
C TYR A 19 9.47 -31.64 -0.50
N SER A 20 8.95 -31.83 -1.72
CA SER A 20 7.52 -32.12 -1.95
C SER A 20 7.10 -33.45 -1.31
N THR A 21 7.92 -34.50 -1.43
CA THR A 21 7.61 -35.81 -0.83
C THR A 21 7.62 -35.72 0.70
N THR A 22 8.58 -35.00 1.30
CA THR A 22 8.53 -34.74 2.75
C THR A 22 7.29 -33.94 3.14
N ALA A 23 6.89 -32.92 2.37
CA ALA A 23 5.67 -32.15 2.63
C ALA A 23 4.40 -33.02 2.54
N ASP A 24 4.31 -33.91 1.55
CA ASP A 24 3.17 -34.81 1.38
C ASP A 24 3.10 -35.88 2.49
N VAL A 25 4.26 -36.40 2.95
CA VAL A 25 4.34 -37.32 4.10
C VAL A 25 3.96 -36.63 5.41
N HIS A 26 4.35 -35.37 5.62
CA HIS A 26 3.95 -34.59 6.80
C HIS A 26 2.44 -34.34 6.83
N ARG A 27 1.83 -34.05 5.67
CA ARG A 27 0.36 -33.91 5.53
C ARG A 27 -0.38 -35.18 5.91
N ALA A 28 0.11 -36.35 5.48
CA ALA A 28 -0.49 -37.64 5.83
C ALA A 28 -0.46 -37.93 7.33
N ARG A 29 0.45 -37.29 8.08
CA ARG A 29 0.65 -37.49 9.52
C ARG A 29 0.08 -36.38 10.41
N GLN A 30 -0.57 -35.35 9.84
CA GLN A 30 -1.14 -34.19 10.56
C GLN A 30 -0.20 -33.60 11.64
N SER A 31 1.12 -33.65 11.43
CA SER A 31 2.11 -33.21 12.41
C SER A 31 2.75 -31.89 11.98
N PRO A 32 2.92 -30.90 12.86
CA PRO A 32 3.54 -29.62 12.50
C PRO A 32 4.97 -29.82 12.00
N SER A 33 5.30 -29.30 10.82
CA SER A 33 6.67 -29.30 10.27
C SER A 33 7.36 -27.98 10.57
N ALA A 34 8.57 -28.02 11.13
CA ALA A 34 9.41 -26.84 11.39
C ALA A 34 10.31 -26.46 10.19
N ASN A 35 10.19 -27.16 9.06
CA ASN A 35 11.04 -26.93 7.90
C ASN A 35 10.55 -25.71 7.08
N PRO A 36 11.40 -24.69 6.85
CA PRO A 36 10.98 -23.45 6.20
C PRO A 36 10.46 -23.63 4.76
N GLU A 37 10.96 -24.61 4.00
CA GLU A 37 10.51 -24.83 2.61
C GLU A 37 9.15 -25.54 2.54
N VAL A 38 8.86 -26.43 3.50
CA VAL A 38 7.55 -27.08 3.62
C VAL A 38 6.49 -26.03 3.97
N LEU A 39 6.79 -25.14 4.93
CA LEU A 39 5.92 -24.02 5.30
C LEU A 39 5.68 -23.06 4.12
N ARG A 40 6.71 -22.75 3.34
CA ARG A 40 6.59 -21.93 2.12
C ARG A 40 5.69 -22.59 1.08
N TYR A 41 5.87 -23.89 0.84
CA TYR A 41 5.04 -24.65 -0.09
C TYR A 41 3.56 -24.70 0.35
N GLU A 42 3.31 -24.98 1.64
CA GLU A 42 1.95 -25.01 2.19
C GLU A 42 1.27 -23.66 2.10
N ARG A 43 1.97 -22.57 2.47
CA ARG A 43 1.48 -21.20 2.32
C ARG A 43 1.14 -20.87 0.87
N ASN A 44 2.04 -21.14 -0.06
CA ASN A 44 1.81 -20.84 -1.49
C ASN A 44 0.64 -21.67 -2.06
N ARG A 45 0.42 -22.88 -1.54
CA ARG A 45 -0.72 -23.71 -1.92
C ARG A 45 -2.03 -23.19 -1.34
N GLN A 46 -2.05 -22.72 -0.09
CA GLN A 46 -3.20 -22.06 0.52
C GLN A 46 -3.59 -20.80 -0.27
N LEU A 47 -2.61 -19.95 -0.60
CA LEU A 47 -2.82 -18.76 -1.42
C LEU A 47 -3.44 -19.08 -2.79
N LYS A 48 -2.97 -20.14 -3.47
CA LYS A 48 -3.59 -20.60 -4.73
C LYS A 48 -5.02 -21.12 -4.55
N ALA A 49 -5.31 -21.77 -3.43
CA ALA A 49 -6.66 -22.23 -3.11
C ALA A 49 -7.61 -21.06 -2.77
N GLU A 50 -7.10 -19.99 -2.18
CA GLU A 50 -7.82 -18.74 -1.91
C GLU A 50 -8.02 -17.91 -3.18
N GLU A 51 -7.01 -17.81 -4.03
CA GLU A 51 -7.09 -17.14 -5.34
C GLU A 51 -8.19 -17.75 -6.22
N ASN A 52 -8.26 -19.09 -6.29
CA ASN A 52 -9.36 -19.78 -6.96
C ASN A 52 -10.73 -19.53 -6.32
N ARG A 53 -10.78 -19.21 -5.02
CA ARG A 53 -12.00 -18.90 -4.28
C ARG A 53 -12.45 -17.44 -4.53
N SER A 54 -11.49 -16.51 -4.60
CA SER A 54 -11.75 -15.10 -4.93
C SER A 54 -12.19 -14.94 -6.39
N ASN A 55 -11.65 -15.75 -7.30
CA ASN A 55 -12.09 -15.80 -8.71
C ASN A 55 -13.52 -16.37 -8.88
N GLN A 56 -14.16 -16.87 -7.81
CA GLN A 56 -15.57 -17.28 -7.78
C GLN A 56 -16.47 -16.25 -7.08
N ALA A 57 -15.92 -15.17 -6.51
CA ALA A 57 -16.73 -14.06 -6.03
C ALA A 57 -17.22 -13.26 -7.24
N ASN A 58 -18.32 -13.72 -7.85
CA ASN A 58 -19.06 -12.97 -8.84
C ASN A 58 -19.67 -11.74 -8.15
N LEU A 59 -18.90 -10.67 -8.03
CA LEU A 59 -19.42 -9.34 -7.68
C LEU A 59 -20.50 -9.01 -8.70
N THR A 60 -21.74 -8.93 -8.25
CA THR A 60 -22.82 -8.52 -9.13
C THR A 60 -22.70 -7.01 -9.36
N PRO A 61 -23.12 -6.48 -10.51
CA PRO A 61 -23.09 -5.03 -10.74
C PRO A 61 -23.80 -4.24 -9.62
N GLY A 62 -24.84 -4.82 -8.99
CA GLY A 62 -25.56 -4.21 -7.87
C GLY A 62 -24.78 -4.15 -6.55
N ASP A 63 -23.76 -5.00 -6.34
CA ASP A 63 -22.90 -4.93 -5.15
C ASP A 63 -22.00 -3.69 -5.18
N ILE A 64 -21.61 -3.24 -6.38
CA ILE A 64 -20.83 -2.01 -6.57
C ILE A 64 -21.72 -0.79 -6.24
N ASP A 65 -22.96 -0.77 -6.73
CA ASP A 65 -23.91 0.32 -6.45
C ASP A 65 -24.26 0.38 -4.96
N ARG A 66 -24.42 -0.77 -4.31
CA ARG A 66 -24.62 -0.87 -2.86
C ARG A 66 -23.40 -0.40 -2.07
N PHE A 67 -22.19 -0.71 -2.54
CA PHE A 67 -20.95 -0.23 -1.94
C PHE A 67 -20.85 1.29 -2.04
N ILE A 68 -21.08 1.84 -3.24
CA ILE A 68 -21.02 3.28 -3.49
C ILE A 68 -22.05 4.02 -2.62
N SER A 69 -23.31 3.57 -2.60
CA SER A 69 -24.35 4.20 -1.78
C SER A 69 -24.05 4.14 -0.28
N TYR A 70 -23.53 3.02 0.23
CA TYR A 70 -23.12 2.90 1.63
C TYR A 70 -22.01 3.88 2.01
N PHE A 71 -20.95 3.98 1.21
CA PHE A 71 -19.86 4.91 1.49
C PHE A 71 -20.29 6.36 1.28
N GLN A 72 -21.14 6.65 0.30
CA GLN A 72 -21.75 7.98 0.13
C GLN A 72 -22.58 8.38 1.35
N GLU A 73 -23.40 7.48 1.88
CA GLU A 73 -24.20 7.75 3.10
C GLU A 73 -23.29 7.96 4.31
N MET A 74 -22.25 7.14 4.48
CA MET A 74 -21.29 7.28 5.56
C MET A 74 -20.51 8.60 5.48
N THR A 75 -20.02 8.99 4.28
CA THR A 75 -19.29 10.24 4.08
C THR A 75 -20.20 11.46 4.09
N SER A 76 -21.48 11.30 3.74
CA SER A 76 -22.50 12.35 3.86
C SER A 76 -23.01 12.48 5.29
N SER A 77 -22.85 11.44 6.12
CA SER A 77 -23.13 11.46 7.55
C SER A 77 -22.03 12.15 8.37
N GLU A 78 -21.29 13.08 7.78
CA GLU A 78 -20.68 14.12 8.60
C GLU A 78 -21.79 15.05 9.06
N THR A 79 -22.14 14.88 10.32
CA THR A 79 -22.81 15.90 11.11
C THR A 79 -22.18 17.24 10.73
N THR A 80 -22.95 18.15 10.14
CA THR A 80 -22.59 19.57 9.99
C THR A 80 -22.54 20.17 11.38
N ARG A 81 -21.61 19.70 12.21
CA ARG A 81 -21.32 20.32 13.49
C ARG A 81 -20.74 21.65 13.11
N ASP A 82 -21.56 22.67 13.32
CA ASP A 82 -21.16 24.05 13.19
C ASP A 82 -19.80 24.22 13.87
N ILE A 83 -18.81 24.72 13.14
CA ILE A 83 -17.43 24.86 13.63
C ILE A 83 -17.44 25.72 14.92
N GLY A 84 -18.40 26.64 15.04
CA GLY A 84 -18.67 27.41 16.25
C GLY A 84 -19.11 26.56 17.46
N SER A 85 -19.86 25.48 17.25
CA SER A 85 -20.29 24.56 18.30
C SER A 85 -19.13 23.67 18.81
N ILE A 86 -18.24 23.25 17.90
CA ILE A 86 -17.05 22.47 18.24
C ILE A 86 -16.03 23.31 19.01
N THR A 87 -15.72 24.51 18.53
CA THR A 87 -14.75 25.44 19.15
C THR A 87 -15.19 25.91 20.54
N SER A 88 -16.49 25.88 20.84
CA SER A 88 -17.05 26.19 22.17
C SER A 88 -16.90 25.05 23.19
N SER A 89 -16.39 23.89 22.77
CA SER A 89 -16.17 22.76 23.68
C SER A 89 -15.03 23.08 24.66
N PRO A 90 -15.27 23.05 25.98
CA PRO A 90 -14.23 23.30 26.98
C PRO A 90 -13.08 22.28 26.92
N TYR A 91 -13.32 21.12 26.31
CA TYR A 91 -12.29 20.10 26.06
C TYR A 91 -11.29 20.52 24.98
N LEU A 92 -11.71 21.28 23.95
CA LEU A 92 -10.80 21.73 22.89
C LEU A 92 -10.01 22.97 23.33
N ALA A 93 -10.61 23.81 24.16
CA ALA A 93 -9.93 24.98 24.72
C ALA A 93 -8.74 24.62 25.63
N SER A 94 -8.73 23.42 26.22
CA SER A 94 -7.65 22.94 27.08
C SER A 94 -6.51 22.23 26.33
N LEU A 95 -6.65 22.02 25.01
CA LEU A 95 -5.61 21.39 24.22
C LEU A 95 -4.43 22.36 24.01
N PRO A 96 -3.19 21.84 23.92
CA PRO A 96 -2.04 22.66 23.55
C PRO A 96 -2.29 23.33 22.20
N GLN A 97 -2.24 24.66 22.19
CA GLN A 97 -2.34 25.44 20.96
C GLN A 97 -0.94 25.62 20.37
N LEU A 98 -0.90 25.64 19.04
CA LEU A 98 0.31 25.94 18.30
C LEU A 98 0.67 27.42 18.51
N PRO A 99 1.95 27.78 18.69
CA PRO A 99 2.33 29.19 18.75
C PRO A 99 2.00 29.90 17.43
N ASP A 100 1.64 31.19 17.52
CA ASP A 100 1.19 31.98 16.38
C ASP A 100 2.19 31.99 15.21
N GLU A 101 3.49 31.96 15.51
CA GLU A 101 4.56 31.91 14.50
C GLU A 101 4.50 30.63 13.65
N ASP A 102 4.31 29.48 14.29
CA ASP A 102 4.20 28.20 13.60
C ASP A 102 2.87 28.11 12.83
N PHE A 103 1.79 28.69 13.37
CA PHE A 103 0.51 28.77 12.66
C PHE A 103 0.64 29.56 11.37
N VAL A 104 1.25 30.75 11.43
CA VAL A 104 1.50 31.59 10.25
C VAL A 104 2.37 30.85 9.24
N ARG A 105 3.39 30.10 9.68
CA ARG A 105 4.24 29.29 8.79
C ARG A 105 3.45 28.17 8.11
N LEU A 106 2.57 27.46 8.83
CA LEU A 106 1.77 26.36 8.27
C LEU A 106 0.69 26.82 7.29
N VAL A 107 0.18 28.04 7.46
CA VAL A 107 -0.85 28.63 6.59
C VAL A 107 -0.23 29.35 5.38
N ALA A 108 1.08 29.59 5.40
CA ALA A 108 1.78 30.23 4.29
C ALA A 108 1.70 29.40 3.00
N PRO A 109 1.73 30.04 1.81
CA PRO A 109 1.77 29.33 0.54
C PRO A 109 3.00 28.43 0.43
N ILE A 110 2.81 27.22 -0.12
CA ILE A 110 3.89 26.25 -0.35
C ILE A 110 4.94 26.88 -1.27
N THR A 111 6.20 26.84 -0.84
CA THR A 111 7.32 27.40 -1.58
C THR A 111 7.99 26.35 -2.47
N LEU A 112 8.64 26.82 -3.53
CA LEU A 112 9.42 25.95 -4.42
C LEU A 112 10.58 25.25 -3.70
N LYS A 113 11.15 25.92 -2.70
CA LYS A 113 12.23 25.37 -1.86
C LYS A 113 11.73 24.17 -1.06
N GLU A 114 10.58 24.28 -0.40
CA GLU A 114 9.98 23.19 0.37
C GLU A 114 9.66 21.99 -0.51
N LEU A 115 9.12 22.23 -1.72
CA LEU A 115 8.86 21.16 -2.69
C LEU A 115 10.16 20.49 -3.13
N THR A 116 11.20 21.26 -3.41
CA THR A 116 12.51 20.73 -3.85
C THR A 116 13.18 19.91 -2.74
N GLU A 117 13.10 20.36 -1.48
CA GLU A 117 13.61 19.62 -0.34
C GLU A 117 12.81 18.34 -0.10
N SER A 118 11.49 18.41 -0.21
CA SER A 118 10.60 17.25 -0.11
C SER A 118 10.94 16.20 -1.17
N MET A 119 11.13 16.62 -2.42
CA MET A 119 11.50 15.73 -3.53
C MET A 119 12.80 14.97 -3.31
N LYS A 120 13.76 15.57 -2.59
CA LYS A 120 15.02 14.90 -2.21
C LYS A 120 14.83 13.85 -1.11
N GLN A 121 13.79 13.98 -0.30
CA GLN A 121 13.51 13.09 0.84
C GLN A 121 12.49 11.99 0.53
N VAL A 122 11.78 12.06 -0.61
CA VAL A 122 10.81 11.02 -0.97
C VAL A 122 11.51 9.68 -1.19
N HIS A 123 10.97 8.64 -0.56
CA HIS A 123 11.47 7.27 -0.68
C HIS A 123 11.11 6.68 -2.05
N LYS A 124 12.09 6.06 -2.70
CA LYS A 124 11.93 5.37 -4.00
C LYS A 124 11.24 4.02 -3.83
N GLY A 125 10.73 3.47 -4.94
CA GLY A 125 10.09 2.15 -4.97
C GLY A 125 8.71 2.09 -4.29
N LYS A 126 8.06 3.23 -4.08
CA LYS A 126 6.65 3.29 -3.63
C LYS A 126 5.70 3.04 -4.79
N ALA A 127 4.50 2.56 -4.47
CA ALA A 127 3.43 2.40 -5.45
C ALA A 127 3.07 3.76 -6.08
N PRO A 128 2.78 3.80 -7.40
CA PRO A 128 2.38 5.03 -8.08
C PRO A 128 1.07 5.58 -7.52
N GLY A 129 0.89 6.90 -7.63
CA GLY A 129 -0.32 7.58 -7.19
C GLY A 129 -1.49 7.39 -8.16
N VAL A 130 -2.51 8.24 -8.00
CA VAL A 130 -3.68 8.27 -8.91
C VAL A 130 -3.32 8.65 -10.36
N ASP A 131 -2.16 9.26 -10.54
CA ASP A 131 -1.55 9.62 -11.81
C ASP A 131 -0.83 8.45 -12.50
N GLY A 132 -0.59 7.34 -11.79
CA GLY A 132 0.14 6.19 -12.31
C GLY A 132 1.65 6.40 -12.45
N LEU A 133 2.20 7.54 -12.03
CA LEU A 133 3.61 7.87 -12.20
C LEU A 133 4.41 7.55 -10.92
N PRO A 134 5.59 6.91 -11.04
CA PRO A 134 6.44 6.65 -9.90
C PRO A 134 7.17 7.93 -9.45
N VAL A 135 7.56 7.99 -8.18
CA VAL A 135 8.37 9.08 -7.62
C VAL A 135 9.65 9.35 -8.44
N GLU A 136 10.23 8.31 -9.03
CA GLU A 136 11.46 8.42 -9.83
C GLU A 136 11.26 9.33 -11.04
N PHE A 137 10.08 9.29 -11.67
CA PHE A 137 9.73 10.19 -12.78
C PHE A 137 9.84 11.66 -12.34
N TYR A 138 9.19 12.00 -11.24
CA TYR A 138 9.21 13.35 -10.69
C TYR A 138 10.62 13.77 -10.27
N SER A 139 11.40 12.87 -9.68
CA SER A 139 12.79 13.15 -9.32
C SER A 139 13.67 13.39 -10.53
N THR A 140 13.46 12.68 -11.65
CA THR A 140 14.27 12.83 -12.87
C THR A 140 13.95 14.11 -13.63
N PHE A 141 12.69 14.55 -13.59
CA PHE A 141 12.24 15.73 -14.35
C PHE A 141 11.99 16.95 -13.45
N TRP A 142 12.44 16.93 -12.19
CA TRP A 142 12.19 18.01 -11.23
C TRP A 142 12.72 19.37 -11.70
N ASP A 143 13.88 19.39 -12.36
CA ASP A 143 14.45 20.64 -12.90
C ASP A 143 13.58 21.29 -13.97
N LEU A 144 12.77 20.48 -14.67
CA LEU A 144 11.79 20.95 -15.65
C LEU A 144 10.45 21.25 -15.00
N LEU A 145 9.98 20.40 -14.08
CA LEU A 145 8.64 20.48 -13.48
C LEU A 145 8.54 21.46 -12.31
N GLY A 146 9.59 21.59 -11.50
CA GLY A 146 9.60 22.44 -10.31
C GLY A 146 9.32 23.92 -10.61
N PRO A 147 9.98 24.53 -11.61
CA PRO A 147 9.72 25.92 -11.99
C PRO A 147 8.32 26.17 -12.53
N PHE A 148 7.59 25.14 -12.97
CA PHE A 148 6.18 25.28 -13.26
C PHE A 148 5.43 25.27 -11.93
N PRO A 149 4.94 26.43 -11.45
CA PRO A 149 4.10 26.40 -10.28
C PRO A 149 2.92 25.47 -10.59
N MET A 150 2.77 24.40 -9.82
CA MET A 150 1.49 23.69 -9.69
C MET A 150 0.51 24.62 -8.99
N CYS A 151 0.17 25.70 -9.67
CA CYS A 151 -0.76 26.72 -9.27
C CYS A 151 -1.63 27.00 -10.50
N SER A 152 -2.46 26.02 -10.83
CA SER A 152 -3.77 26.36 -11.36
C SER A 152 -4.64 26.66 -10.15
N THR A 153 -4.57 27.88 -9.63
CA THR A 153 -5.67 28.42 -8.84
C THR A 153 -6.92 28.41 -9.73
N LYS A 154 -8.03 27.96 -9.11
CA LYS A 154 -9.39 27.94 -9.63
C LYS A 154 -9.79 29.23 -10.35
#